data_AF-A0A816E9U5-F1
#
_entry.id   AF-A0A816E9U5-F1
#
_cell.length_a   1.000
_cell.length_b   1.000
_cell.length_c   1.000
_cell.angle_alpha   90.00
_cell.angle_beta   90.00
_cell.angle_gamma   90.00
#
_symmetry.space_group_name_H-M   'P 1'
#
loop_
_entity.id
_entity.type
_entity.pdbx_description
1 polymer ?
#
loop_
_entity_poly.entity_id
_entity_poly.type
_entity_poly.pdbx_seq_one_letter_code
_entity_poly.pdbx_strand_id
1 'polypeptide(L)'
;ELPPGTLYLSKPHLYGHDSNNTNIAFMPDAKKHESTIYFEAISGTPIKAQLRIQLNVNAFVDPSKIDEEGNLIPIPGKRGRLRLIPMFWVDQEITVNDETLHRLQRVNRILQYGQRFHDSVPISCLIIAFLLSALLISVLEFLITCFIRPKPTNTRKMNAEDPLEANLNQKLLEKNVV
;
A
#
# COMPACT_ATOMS: atom_id res chain seq x y z
N GLU A 1 -29.38 10.96 29.28
CA GLU A 1 -28.38 11.55 30.18
C GLU A 1 -27.92 10.49 31.17
N LEU A 2 -26.66 10.51 31.59
CA LEU A 2 -26.15 9.55 32.57
C LEU A 2 -26.67 9.89 33.98
N PRO A 3 -26.81 8.92 34.88
CA PRO A 3 -27.14 9.20 36.28
C PRO A 3 -26.08 10.10 36.95
N PRO A 4 -26.45 10.90 37.97
CA PRO A 4 -25.47 11.61 38.78
C PRO A 4 -24.56 10.62 39.52
N GLY A 5 -23.31 11.01 39.73
CA GLY A 5 -22.26 10.16 40.30
C GLY A 5 -21.62 9.18 39.31
N THR A 6 -22.09 9.11 38.06
CA THR A 6 -21.49 8.25 37.03
C THR A 6 -20.12 8.78 36.62
N LEU A 7 -19.14 7.86 36.54
CA LEU A 7 -17.83 8.15 35.98
C LEU A 7 -17.88 8.12 34.45
N TYR A 8 -17.24 9.10 33.82
CA TYR A 8 -17.18 9.26 32.36
C TYR A 8 -15.74 9.46 31.92
N LEU A 9 -15.29 8.67 30.94
CA LEU A 9 -13.98 8.81 30.33
C LEU A 9 -14.07 9.71 29.09
N SER A 10 -13.15 10.66 28.99
CA SER A 10 -13.01 11.54 27.84
C SER A 10 -11.55 11.73 27.47
N LYS A 11 -11.29 12.41 26.35
CA LYS A 11 -9.97 13.02 26.14
C LYS A 11 -9.77 14.19 27.12
N PRO A 12 -8.52 14.56 27.45
CA PRO A 12 -8.24 15.72 28.28
C PRO A 12 -8.92 16.97 27.79
N HIS A 13 -9.35 17.82 28.72
CA HIS A 13 -10.02 19.07 28.44
C HIS A 13 -11.28 18.93 27.57
N LEU A 14 -11.89 17.72 27.58
CA LEU A 14 -13.02 17.36 26.73
C LEU A 14 -12.72 17.57 25.23
N TYR A 15 -11.45 17.38 24.80
CA TYR A 15 -11.06 17.52 23.40
C TYR A 15 -11.89 16.62 22.47
N GLY A 16 -12.49 17.22 21.45
CA GLY A 16 -13.39 16.55 20.51
C GLY A 16 -14.84 16.37 20.99
N HIS A 17 -15.21 16.92 22.15
CA HIS A 17 -16.60 16.95 22.62
C HIS A 17 -17.36 18.19 22.09
N ASP A 18 -18.69 18.10 21.96
CA ASP A 18 -19.53 19.25 21.57
C ASP A 18 -19.42 20.36 22.62
N SER A 19 -18.98 21.55 22.18
CA SER A 19 -18.75 22.73 23.02
C SER A 19 -20.00 23.21 23.75
N ASN A 20 -21.19 22.84 23.29
CA ASN A 20 -22.45 23.23 23.92
C ASN A 20 -22.63 22.64 25.33
N ASN A 21 -21.93 21.54 25.65
CA ASN A 21 -21.99 20.89 26.97
C ASN A 21 -20.77 21.17 27.86
N THR A 22 -19.74 21.85 27.36
CA THR A 22 -18.53 22.14 28.10
C THR A 22 -18.64 23.52 28.78
N ASN A 23 -19.23 23.56 29.97
CA ASN A 23 -19.42 24.78 30.76
C ASN A 23 -18.16 25.25 31.53
N ILE A 24 -16.98 24.76 31.14
CA ILE A 24 -15.73 25.02 31.86
C ILE A 24 -14.71 25.53 30.85
N ALA A 25 -13.96 26.56 31.22
CA ALA A 25 -12.97 27.25 30.39
C ALA A 25 -11.74 26.38 30.09
N PHE A 26 -11.96 25.26 29.42
CA PHE A 26 -10.89 24.43 28.90
C PHE A 26 -10.51 24.92 27.51
N MET A 27 -9.21 25.01 27.26
CA MET A 27 -8.65 25.29 25.94
C MET A 27 -8.18 23.97 25.33
N PRO A 28 -9.07 23.20 24.66
CA PRO A 28 -8.69 21.92 24.08
C PRO A 28 -7.68 22.15 22.94
N ASP A 29 -6.49 21.56 23.08
CA ASP A 29 -5.41 21.58 22.10
C ASP A 29 -5.15 20.15 21.59
N ALA A 30 -5.21 19.96 20.27
CA ALA A 30 -4.95 18.67 19.63
C ALA A 30 -3.59 18.08 20.03
N LYS A 31 -2.53 18.89 20.02
CA LYS A 31 -1.17 18.44 20.31
C LYS A 31 -1.02 17.91 21.73
N LYS A 32 -1.77 18.49 22.68
CA LYS A 32 -1.70 18.16 24.11
C LYS A 32 -2.72 17.14 24.58
N HIS A 33 -3.84 17.00 23.87
CA HIS A 33 -4.98 16.20 24.36
C HIS A 33 -5.38 15.06 23.43
N GLU A 34 -4.77 14.96 22.26
CA GLU A 34 -4.94 13.79 21.41
C GLU A 34 -4.16 12.59 21.96
N SER A 35 -4.75 11.41 21.85
CA SER A 35 -4.05 10.13 22.04
C SER A 35 -3.59 9.64 20.68
N THR A 36 -2.32 9.25 20.57
CA THR A 36 -1.70 8.84 19.31
C THR A 36 -0.99 7.52 19.47
N ILE A 37 -1.13 6.63 18.50
CA ILE A 37 -0.36 5.39 18.44
C ILE A 37 0.32 5.32 17.08
N TYR A 38 1.63 5.18 17.09
CA TYR A 38 2.48 5.06 15.92
C TYR A 38 2.85 3.59 15.74
N PHE A 39 2.51 3.05 14.58
CA PHE A 39 2.82 1.68 14.20
C PHE A 39 3.91 1.65 13.15
N GLU A 40 4.74 0.62 13.21
CA GLU A 40 5.56 0.21 12.08
C GLU A 40 4.64 -0.40 11.01
N ALA A 41 4.75 0.07 9.77
CA ALA A 41 3.75 -0.20 8.72
C ALA A 41 3.72 -1.66 8.22
N ILE A 42 4.81 -2.42 8.40
CA ILE A 42 4.99 -3.75 7.82
C ILE A 42 4.64 -4.82 8.84
N SER A 43 5.19 -4.73 10.04
CA SER A 43 4.93 -5.67 11.13
C SER A 43 3.70 -5.30 11.94
N GLY A 44 3.18 -4.08 11.80
CA GLY A 44 2.08 -3.57 12.64
C GLY A 44 2.47 -3.38 14.10
N THR A 45 3.77 -3.39 14.42
CA THR A 45 4.24 -3.29 15.81
C THR A 45 4.16 -1.83 16.29
N PRO A 46 3.58 -1.54 17.46
CA PRO A 46 3.56 -0.19 18.00
C PRO A 46 4.98 0.25 18.39
N ILE A 47 5.46 1.36 17.81
CA ILE A 47 6.77 1.95 18.10
C ILE A 47 6.64 2.96 19.24
N LYS A 48 5.56 3.73 19.23
CA LYS A 48 5.27 4.77 20.21
C LYS A 48 3.78 4.86 20.44
N ALA A 49 3.35 4.89 21.68
CA ALA A 49 1.96 5.10 22.05
C ALA A 49 1.89 6.20 23.10
N GLN A 50 0.99 7.15 22.91
CA GLN A 50 0.64 8.17 23.89
C GLN A 50 -0.86 8.07 24.14
N LEU A 51 -1.22 7.55 25.31
CA LEU A 51 -2.58 7.39 25.76
C LEU A 51 -2.90 8.48 26.75
N ARG A 52 -3.90 9.30 26.43
CA ARG A 52 -4.35 10.41 27.27
C ARG A 52 -5.83 10.25 27.58
N ILE A 53 -6.14 9.99 28.84
CA ILE A 53 -7.51 9.76 29.31
C ILE A 53 -7.81 10.69 30.46
N GLN A 54 -8.98 11.33 30.42
CA GLN A 54 -9.53 12.16 31.48
C GLN A 54 -10.69 11.44 32.14
N LEU A 55 -10.66 11.39 33.47
CA LEU A 55 -11.76 10.93 34.29
C LEU A 55 -12.64 12.13 34.66
N ASN A 56 -13.93 12.01 34.40
CA ASN A 56 -14.94 13.00 34.74
C ASN A 56 -16.00 12.34 35.61
N VAL A 57 -16.61 13.11 36.51
CA VAL A 57 -17.81 12.71 37.23
C VAL A 57 -18.98 13.54 36.72
N ASN A 58 -20.09 12.88 36.47
CA ASN A 58 -21.33 13.54 36.13
C ASN A 58 -22.05 13.98 37.40
N ALA A 59 -22.18 15.28 37.65
CA ALA A 59 -22.74 15.81 38.90
C ALA A 59 -23.70 16.97 38.64
N PHE A 60 -24.67 17.13 39.54
CA PHE A 60 -25.49 18.34 39.57
C PHE A 60 -24.66 19.49 40.11
N VAL A 61 -24.53 20.54 39.31
CA VAL A 61 -23.85 21.77 39.72
C VAL A 61 -24.88 22.87 39.80
N ASP A 62 -25.07 23.39 40.99
CA ASP A 62 -25.90 24.57 41.22
C ASP A 62 -25.21 25.81 40.66
N PRO A 63 -25.92 26.65 39.91
CA PRO A 63 -25.35 27.89 39.40
C PRO A 63 -25.12 28.84 40.58
N SER A 64 -23.86 29.22 40.76
CA SER A 64 -23.42 30.19 41.75
C SER A 64 -22.91 31.46 41.07
N LYS A 65 -22.98 32.57 41.79
CA LYS A 65 -22.30 33.83 41.44
C LYS A 65 -21.39 34.22 42.59
N ILE A 66 -20.38 35.02 42.30
CA ILE A 66 -19.48 35.60 43.30
C ILE A 66 -20.14 36.92 43.76
N ASP A 67 -20.30 37.13 45.07
CA ASP A 67 -20.74 38.40 45.64
C ASP A 67 -19.60 39.45 45.65
N GLU A 68 -19.88 40.66 46.14
CA GLU A 68 -18.89 41.75 46.19
C GLU A 68 -17.74 41.42 47.18
N GLU A 69 -18.01 40.55 48.15
CA GLU A 69 -17.11 40.05 49.17
C GLU A 69 -16.29 38.81 48.72
N GLY A 70 -16.55 38.28 47.52
CA GLY A 70 -15.84 37.13 46.96
C GLY A 70 -16.42 35.76 47.31
N ASN A 71 -17.58 35.68 47.97
CA ASN A 71 -18.23 34.42 48.33
C ASN A 71 -19.08 33.87 47.18
N LEU A 72 -19.11 32.54 47.06
CA LEU A 72 -20.00 31.83 46.14
C LEU A 72 -21.41 31.77 46.73
N ILE A 73 -22.32 32.55 46.18
CA ILE A 73 -23.74 32.51 46.54
C ILE A 73 -24.58 31.84 45.44
N PRO A 74 -25.50 30.93 45.78
CA PRO A 74 -26.37 30.28 44.80
C PRO A 74 -27.29 31.31 44.13
N ILE A 75 -27.56 31.15 42.83
CA ILE A 75 -28.46 32.03 42.09
C ILE A 75 -29.91 31.61 42.35
N PRO A 76 -30.74 32.43 43.03
CA PRO A 76 -32.11 32.07 43.36
C PRO A 76 -32.94 31.76 42.11
N GLY A 77 -33.79 30.73 42.19
CA GLY A 77 -34.71 30.35 41.11
C GLY A 77 -34.07 29.60 39.94
N LYS A 78 -32.75 29.38 39.93
CA LYS A 78 -32.10 28.52 38.94
C LYS A 78 -31.84 27.13 39.53
N ARG A 79 -32.30 26.09 38.82
CA ARG A 79 -32.02 24.70 39.19
C ARG A 79 -30.61 24.31 38.77
N GLY A 80 -29.94 23.50 39.60
CA GLY A 80 -28.72 22.82 39.23
C GLY A 80 -28.87 22.07 37.92
N ARG A 81 -27.83 22.12 37.09
CA ARG A 81 -27.78 21.38 35.84
C ARG A 81 -26.73 20.28 35.97
N LEU A 82 -27.01 19.16 35.32
CA LEU A 82 -26.06 18.08 35.19
C LEU A 82 -24.86 18.57 34.38
N ARG A 83 -23.64 18.38 34.90
CA ARG A 83 -22.39 18.77 34.25
C ARG A 83 -21.33 17.69 34.45
N LEU A 84 -20.48 17.53 33.45
CA LEU A 84 -19.26 16.75 33.57
C LEU A 84 -18.20 17.60 34.30
N ILE A 85 -17.84 17.17 35.50
CA ILE A 85 -16.76 17.76 36.29
C ILE A 85 -15.52 16.89 36.06
N PRO A 86 -14.47 17.41 35.41
CA PRO A 86 -13.21 16.67 35.28
C PRO A 86 -12.53 16.58 36.64
N MET A 87 -12.04 15.39 36.95
CA MET A 87 -11.35 15.10 38.21
C MET A 87 -9.85 15.23 38.01
N PHE A 88 -9.31 14.42 37.11
CA PHE A 88 -7.91 14.42 36.69
C PHE A 88 -7.79 13.72 35.33
N TRP A 89 -6.62 13.83 34.72
CA TRP A 89 -6.28 13.10 33.51
C TRP A 89 -4.91 12.45 33.67
N VAL A 90 -4.71 11.37 32.91
CA VAL A 90 -3.48 10.58 32.91
C VAL A 90 -2.86 10.68 31.52
N ASP A 91 -1.56 10.97 31.47
CA ASP A 91 -0.72 10.83 30.27
C ASP A 91 0.17 9.60 30.45
N GLN A 92 -0.02 8.61 29.59
CA GLN A 92 0.85 7.44 29.55
C GLN A 92 1.55 7.39 28.19
N GLU A 93 2.86 7.59 28.22
CA GLU A 93 3.72 7.45 27.05
C GLU A 93 4.52 6.14 27.14
N ILE A 94 4.42 5.34 26.09
CA ILE A 94 5.21 4.13 25.90
C ILE A 94 6.01 4.33 24.62
N THR A 95 7.32 4.28 24.73
CA THR A 95 8.23 4.37 23.58
C THR A 95 9.13 3.13 23.58
N VAL A 96 9.23 2.48 22.43
CA VAL A 96 10.16 1.36 22.24
C VAL A 96 11.59 1.90 22.28
N ASN A 97 12.47 1.22 23.03
CA ASN A 97 13.87 1.61 23.11
C ASN A 97 14.59 1.45 21.75
N ASP A 98 15.58 2.30 21.52
CA ASP A 98 16.31 2.35 20.23
C ASP A 98 16.91 1.00 19.85
N GLU A 99 17.38 0.22 20.83
CA GLU A 99 17.92 -1.11 20.58
C GLU A 99 16.87 -2.06 19.98
N THR A 100 15.66 -2.10 20.55
CA THR A 100 14.57 -2.93 20.02
C THR A 100 14.10 -2.39 18.67
N LEU A 101 14.06 -1.06 18.51
CA LEU A 101 13.70 -0.44 17.24
C LEU A 101 14.67 -0.86 16.12
N HIS A 102 15.98 -0.85 16.37
CA HIS A 102 16.98 -1.32 15.42
C HIS A 102 16.88 -2.81 15.11
N ARG A 103 16.58 -3.64 16.11
CA ARG A 103 16.32 -5.07 15.91
C ARG A 103 15.10 -5.28 15.02
N LEU A 104 14.02 -4.54 15.27
CA LEU A 104 12.79 -4.60 14.49
C LEU A 104 12.99 -4.14 13.05
N GLN A 105 13.73 -3.05 12.83
CA GLN A 105 14.14 -2.60 11.49
C GLN A 105 14.93 -3.66 10.73
N ARG A 106 15.83 -4.39 11.41
CA ARG A 106 16.61 -5.48 10.79
C ARG A 106 15.71 -6.63 10.38
N VAL A 107 14.81 -7.05 11.26
CA VAL A 107 13.83 -8.12 10.95
C VAL A 107 12.96 -7.71 9.77
N ASN A 108 12.41 -6.50 9.76
CA ASN A 108 11.58 -6.03 8.65
C ASN A 108 12.34 -5.94 7.33
N ARG A 109 13.61 -5.53 7.36
CA ARG A 109 14.45 -5.54 6.17
C ARG A 109 14.63 -6.97 5.64
N ILE A 110 14.88 -7.94 6.52
CA ILE A 110 15.01 -9.35 6.13
C ILE A 110 13.70 -9.87 5.54
N LEU A 111 12.55 -9.56 6.15
CA LEU A 111 11.24 -9.94 5.64
C LEU A 111 10.96 -9.35 4.25
N GLN A 112 11.25 -8.06 4.05
CA GLN A 112 11.10 -7.42 2.75
C GLN A 112 12.00 -8.05 1.67
N TYR A 113 13.27 -8.32 1.99
CA TYR A 113 14.18 -8.97 1.05
C TYR A 113 13.75 -10.40 0.75
N GLY A 114 13.33 -11.16 1.76
CA GLY A 114 12.81 -12.51 1.61
C GLY A 114 11.57 -12.53 0.69
N GLN A 115 10.65 -11.60 0.89
CA GLN A 115 9.45 -11.49 0.05
C GLN A 115 9.78 -11.10 -1.39
N ARG A 116 10.64 -10.08 -1.60
CA ARG A 116 11.11 -9.72 -2.94
C ARG A 116 11.84 -10.87 -3.64
N PHE A 117 12.65 -11.62 -2.90
CA PHE A 117 13.33 -12.79 -3.43
C PHE A 117 12.33 -13.85 -3.85
N HIS A 118 11.40 -14.21 -2.96
CA HIS A 118 10.33 -15.16 -3.24
C HIS A 118 9.50 -14.78 -4.48
N ASP A 119 9.19 -13.50 -4.66
CA ASP A 119 8.42 -13.01 -5.80
C ASP A 119 9.24 -13.00 -7.11
N SER A 120 10.56 -12.78 -7.01
CA SER A 120 11.48 -12.72 -8.16
C SER A 120 11.91 -14.08 -8.71
N VAL A 121 11.97 -15.11 -7.85
CA VAL A 121 12.37 -16.47 -8.23
C VAL A 121 11.46 -17.08 -9.31
N PRO A 122 10.12 -17.11 -9.18
CA PRO A 122 9.27 -17.72 -10.20
C PRO A 122 9.37 -16.99 -11.54
N ILE A 123 9.47 -15.66 -11.54
CA ILE A 123 9.66 -14.86 -12.76
C ILE A 123 10.98 -15.23 -13.43
N SER A 124 12.06 -15.32 -12.66
CA SER A 124 13.38 -15.69 -13.17
C SER A 124 13.37 -17.11 -13.76
N CYS A 125 12.74 -18.07 -13.07
CA CYS A 125 12.58 -19.44 -13.56
C CYS A 125 11.77 -19.51 -14.86
N LEU A 126 10.70 -18.72 -15.00
CA LEU A 126 9.90 -18.65 -16.23
C LEU A 126 10.72 -18.10 -17.41
N ILE A 127 11.50 -17.04 -17.18
CA ILE A 127 12.39 -16.48 -18.22
C ILE A 127 13.43 -17.52 -18.66
N ILE A 128 14.06 -18.21 -17.71
CA ILE A 128 15.05 -19.26 -18.01
C ILE A 128 14.40 -20.40 -18.80
N ALA A 129 13.22 -20.87 -18.39
CA ALA A 129 12.49 -21.93 -19.09
C ALA A 129 12.13 -21.53 -20.52
N PHE A 130 11.72 -20.28 -20.74
CA PHE A 130 11.43 -19.74 -22.07
C PHE A 130 12.69 -19.65 -22.95
N LEU A 131 13.82 -19.20 -22.41
CA LEU A 131 15.09 -19.14 -23.15
C LEU A 131 15.59 -20.54 -23.53
N LEU A 132 15.46 -21.50 -22.62
CA LEU A 132 15.85 -22.90 -22.88
C LEU A 132 14.97 -23.53 -23.96
N SER A 133 13.65 -23.31 -23.95
CA SER A 133 12.77 -23.83 -24.99
C SER A 133 13.06 -23.23 -26.37
N ALA A 134 13.31 -21.91 -26.43
CA ALA A 134 13.70 -21.24 -27.67
C ALA A 134 15.02 -21.79 -28.23
N LEU A 135 16.03 -22.00 -27.37
CA LEU A 135 17.30 -22.61 -27.77
C LEU A 135 17.09 -24.02 -28.32
N LEU A 136 16.25 -24.82 -27.66
CA LEU A 136 15.97 -26.20 -28.06
C LEU A 136 15.29 -26.26 -29.44
N ILE A 137 14.36 -25.33 -29.69
CA ILE A 137 13.72 -25.16 -31.00
C ILE A 137 14.76 -24.78 -32.07
N SER A 138 15.63 -23.79 -31.80
CA SER A 138 16.67 -23.39 -32.76
C SER A 138 17.65 -24.51 -33.08
N VAL A 139 18.05 -25.31 -32.09
CA VAL A 139 18.89 -26.49 -32.30
C VAL A 139 18.17 -27.53 -33.15
N LEU A 140 16.88 -27.78 -32.89
CA LEU A 140 16.09 -28.73 -33.66
C LEU A 140 15.96 -28.30 -35.13
N GLU A 141 15.67 -27.01 -35.40
CA GLU A 141 15.62 -26.46 -36.76
C GLU A 141 16.96 -26.58 -37.49
N PHE A 142 18.07 -26.32 -36.78
CA PHE A 142 19.42 -26.47 -37.32
C PHE A 142 19.73 -27.93 -37.70
N LEU A 143 19.40 -28.89 -36.82
CA LEU A 143 19.58 -30.31 -37.08
C LEU A 143 18.73 -30.78 -38.28
N ILE A 144 17.45 -30.40 -38.34
CA ILE A 144 16.57 -30.70 -39.48
C ILE A 144 17.19 -30.16 -40.78
N THR A 145 17.67 -28.92 -40.76
CA THR A 145 18.29 -28.29 -41.94
C THR A 145 19.58 -29.00 -42.36
N CYS A 146 20.40 -29.45 -41.42
CA CYS A 146 21.67 -30.10 -41.71
C CYS A 146 21.52 -31.56 -42.19
N PHE A 147 20.57 -32.31 -41.63
CA PHE A 147 20.44 -33.74 -41.89
C PHE A 147 19.38 -34.10 -42.92
N ILE A 148 18.30 -33.32 -43.03
CA ILE A 148 17.15 -33.68 -43.85
C ILE A 148 17.15 -32.95 -45.18
N ARG A 149 17.69 -31.72 -45.29
CA ARG A 149 17.75 -31.06 -46.60
C ARG A 149 18.74 -31.78 -47.50
N PRO A 150 18.27 -32.44 -48.59
CA PRO A 150 19.16 -33.06 -49.54
C PRO A 150 20.08 -31.98 -50.12
N LYS A 151 21.36 -32.32 -50.27
CA LYS A 151 22.34 -31.51 -50.99
C LYS A 151 21.69 -31.08 -52.31
N PRO A 152 21.61 -29.78 -52.65
CA PRO A 152 21.02 -29.37 -53.91
C PRO A 152 21.78 -30.11 -55.01
N THR A 153 21.09 -31.05 -55.65
CA THR A 153 21.62 -31.76 -56.81
C THR A 153 21.88 -30.68 -57.84
N ASN A 154 23.17 -30.47 -58.12
CA ASN A 154 23.62 -29.49 -59.08
C ASN A 154 23.21 -29.98 -60.48
N THR A 155 21.94 -29.79 -60.84
CA THR A 155 21.44 -29.89 -62.22
C THR A 155 21.89 -28.67 -62.99
N ARG A 156 23.22 -28.52 -63.09
CA ARG A 156 23.86 -27.65 -64.07
C ARG A 156 24.46 -28.58 -65.13
N LYS A 157 24.04 -28.37 -66.39
CA LYS A 157 24.31 -29.12 -67.65
C LYS A 157 23.10 -29.99 -68.02
N MET A 158 22.41 -29.87 -69.16
CA MET A 158 22.67 -29.23 -70.45
C MET A 158 21.31 -28.88 -71.09
N ASN A 159 21.01 -27.60 -71.29
CA ASN A 159 20.17 -27.19 -72.41
C ASN A 159 21.12 -26.47 -73.38
N ALA A 160 21.84 -27.26 -74.18
CA ALA A 160 22.36 -26.76 -75.44
C ALA A 160 21.13 -26.72 -76.37
N GLU A 161 20.57 -25.52 -76.56
CA GLU A 161 19.60 -25.30 -77.63
C GLU A 161 20.29 -25.65 -78.95
N ASP A 162 19.76 -26.68 -79.61
CA ASP A 162 20.24 -27.17 -80.89
C ASP A 162 19.86 -26.12 -81.97
N PRO A 163 20.82 -25.47 -82.65
CA PRO A 163 20.54 -24.37 -83.59
C PRO A 163 19.75 -24.79 -84.85
N LEU A 164 19.37 -26.06 -84.96
CA LEU A 164 18.56 -26.57 -86.07
C LEU A 164 17.06 -26.25 -85.95
N GLU A 165 16.49 -26.15 -84.74
CA GLU A 165 15.04 -25.86 -84.60
C GLU A 165 14.69 -24.39 -84.90
N ALA A 166 15.63 -23.45 -84.71
CA ALA A 166 15.42 -22.05 -85.06
C ALA A 166 15.23 -21.81 -86.57
N ASN A 167 15.85 -22.65 -87.42
CA ASN A 167 15.83 -22.48 -88.87
C ASN A 167 14.56 -23.06 -89.54
N LEU A 168 13.90 -24.03 -88.91
CA LEU A 168 12.68 -24.65 -89.46
C LEU A 168 11.46 -23.73 -89.30
N ASN A 169 11.39 -22.99 -88.19
CA ASN A 169 10.31 -22.04 -87.92
C ASN A 169 10.35 -20.81 -88.83
N GLN A 170 11.55 -20.39 -89.27
CA GLN A 170 11.68 -19.26 -90.20
C GLN A 170 11.20 -19.61 -91.62
N LYS A 171 11.44 -20.85 -92.10
CA LYS A 171 10.96 -21.31 -93.43
C LYS A 171 9.44 -21.55 -93.50
N LEU A 172 8.78 -21.84 -92.39
CA LEU A 172 7.32 -22.03 -92.37
C LEU A 172 6.54 -20.71 -92.40
N LEU A 173 7.15 -19.61 -91.94
CA LEU A 173 6.55 -18.28 -91.97
C LEU A 173 6.54 -17.64 -93.37
N GLU A 174 7.54 -17.92 -94.21
CA GLU A 174 7.58 -17.38 -95.59
C GLU A 174 6.60 -18.06 -96.57
N LYS A 175 6.09 -19.26 -96.23
CA LYS A 175 5.20 -20.02 -97.13
C LYS A 175 3.71 -19.67 -97.04
N ASN A 176 3.30 -18.87 -96.04
CA ASN A 176 1.89 -18.56 -95.77
C ASN A 176 1.49 -17.10 -96.11
N VAL A 177 2.32 -16.37 -96.86
CA VAL A 177 2.03 -14.99 -97.30
C VAL A 177 2.15 -14.89 -98.83
N VAL A 178 1.24 -15.55 -99.56
CA VAL A 178 0.84 -15.21 -100.93
C VAL A 178 -0.63 -15.56 -101.12
#